data_AF-A0AAP9SXK2-F1
#
_entry.id   AF-A0AAP9SXK2-F1
#
_cell.length_a   1.000
_cell.length_b   1.000
_cell.length_c   1.000
_cell.angle_alpha   90.00
_cell.angle_beta   90.00
_cell.angle_gamma   90.00
#
_symmetry.space_group_name_H-M   'P 1'
#
loop_
_entity.id
_entity.type
_entity.pdbx_description
1 polymer ?
#
loop_
_entity_poly.entity_id
_entity_poly.type
_entity_poly.pdbx_seq_one_letter_code
_entity_poly.pdbx_strand_id
1 'polypeptide(L)'
;MTINGQTFSVIARNEIRKENEGVLIDLVVPFKGEYCSFLFIAKYISADTAQTLKSLRINYLDTSGNCYIQTKDFLIYVSGQKVQRKQKTNQAKAFQESVIKLLFQLLSDPDSLQLSYRELAELANISIGSVSNIMTELEDEHFILRTKTKRVLKNKPDLLERWIIAYHDVLRPRLLKKQMRFSKKKR
;
A
#
# COMPACT_ATOMS: atom_id res chain seq x y z
N MET A 1 -13.22 -5.23 17.81
CA MET A 1 -14.35 -4.95 16.88
C MET A 1 -15.56 -5.71 17.37
N THR A 2 -16.76 -5.13 17.31
CA THR A 2 -17.98 -5.78 17.77
C THR A 2 -18.90 -6.05 16.58
N ILE A 3 -19.39 -7.29 16.45
CA ILE A 3 -20.31 -7.72 15.38
C ILE A 3 -21.46 -8.46 16.05
N ASN A 4 -22.69 -7.98 15.89
CA ASN A 4 -23.90 -8.52 16.51
C ASN A 4 -23.73 -8.81 18.03
N GLY A 5 -23.16 -7.86 18.77
CA GLY A 5 -22.93 -8.00 20.21
C GLY A 5 -21.71 -8.84 20.62
N GLN A 6 -21.08 -9.58 19.71
CA GLN A 6 -19.86 -10.33 19.98
C GLN A 6 -18.61 -9.47 19.75
N THR A 7 -17.69 -9.45 20.72
CA THR A 7 -16.42 -8.73 20.61
C THR A 7 -15.29 -9.65 20.14
N PHE A 8 -14.49 -9.16 19.19
CA PHE A 8 -13.33 -9.84 18.62
C PHE A 8 -12.04 -9.04 18.80
N SER A 9 -10.96 -9.78 19.08
CA SER A 9 -9.58 -9.30 19.01
C SER A 9 -9.12 -9.25 17.55
N VAL A 10 -8.86 -8.04 17.04
CA VAL A 10 -8.58 -7.84 15.61
C VAL A 10 -7.09 -7.89 15.34
N ILE A 11 -6.69 -8.67 14.33
CA ILE A 11 -5.35 -8.64 13.76
C ILE A 11 -5.44 -8.12 12.33
N ALA A 12 -5.02 -6.88 12.12
CA ALA A 12 -5.04 -6.23 10.82
C ALA A 12 -3.73 -6.45 10.04
N ARG A 13 -3.81 -6.76 8.75
CA ARG A 13 -2.68 -6.90 7.83
C ARG A 13 -2.99 -6.27 6.48
N ASN A 14 -1.96 -5.94 5.70
CA ASN A 14 -2.17 -5.48 4.33
C ASN A 14 -2.64 -6.66 3.45
N GLU A 15 -1.90 -7.78 3.47
CA GLU A 15 -2.25 -9.00 2.75
C GLU A 15 -1.92 -10.24 3.59
N ILE A 16 -2.71 -11.30 3.45
CA ILE A 16 -2.45 -12.61 4.02
C ILE A 16 -2.43 -13.63 2.88
N ARG A 17 -1.33 -14.38 2.80
CA ARG A 17 -1.01 -15.34 1.74
C ARG A 17 -0.38 -16.57 2.37
N LYS A 18 -0.28 -17.66 1.61
CA LYS A 18 0.39 -18.90 2.04
C LYS A 18 1.76 -18.68 2.69
N GLU A 19 2.54 -17.73 2.17
CA GLU A 19 3.90 -17.43 2.65
C GLU A 19 3.96 -16.81 4.06
N ASN A 20 2.88 -16.18 4.54
CA ASN A 20 2.85 -15.50 5.84
C ASN A 20 1.73 -15.98 6.78
N GLU A 21 0.84 -16.86 6.32
CA GLU A 21 -0.27 -17.36 7.13
C GLU A 21 0.19 -18.16 8.35
N GLY A 22 1.28 -18.93 8.24
CA GLY A 22 1.75 -19.82 9.30
C GLY A 22 2.05 -19.06 10.60
N VAL A 23 2.85 -18.00 10.50
CA VAL A 23 3.21 -17.13 11.64
C VAL A 23 1.96 -16.51 12.30
N LEU A 24 0.95 -16.18 11.51
CA LEU A 24 -0.29 -15.57 12.02
C LEU A 24 -1.18 -16.62 12.69
N ILE A 25 -1.27 -17.81 12.12
CA ILE A 25 -2.00 -18.94 12.69
C ILE A 25 -1.38 -19.32 14.03
N ASP A 26 -0.05 -19.45 14.09
CA ASP A 26 0.68 -19.82 15.31
C ASP A 26 0.50 -18.81 16.46
N LEU A 27 0.26 -17.54 16.13
CA LEU A 27 -0.04 -16.50 17.13
C LEU A 27 -1.39 -16.70 17.80
N VAL A 28 -2.34 -17.32 17.12
CA VAL A 28 -3.76 -17.39 17.53
C VAL A 28 -4.17 -18.78 18.00
N VAL A 29 -3.62 -19.83 17.40
CA VAL A 29 -3.94 -21.24 17.71
C VAL A 29 -3.81 -21.57 19.21
N PRO A 30 -2.77 -21.12 19.95
CA PRO A 30 -2.64 -21.41 21.38
C PRO A 30 -3.79 -20.84 22.23
N PHE A 31 -4.47 -19.79 21.75
CA PHE A 31 -5.54 -19.10 22.45
C PHE A 31 -6.93 -19.46 21.90
N LYS A 32 -7.00 -20.43 20.98
CA LYS A 32 -8.24 -20.78 20.30
C LYS A 32 -9.06 -21.76 21.14
N GLY A 33 -10.23 -21.31 21.58
CA GLY A 33 -11.28 -22.17 22.14
C GLY A 33 -12.18 -22.81 21.07
N GLU A 34 -13.35 -23.31 21.46
CA GLU A 34 -14.35 -23.87 20.54
C GLU A 34 -14.77 -22.85 19.45
N TYR A 35 -14.86 -21.58 19.84
CA TYR A 35 -15.09 -20.44 18.96
C TYR A 35 -13.91 -19.48 19.04
N CYS A 36 -13.34 -19.13 17.89
CA CYS A 36 -12.18 -18.23 17.85
C CYS A 36 -12.61 -16.80 18.19
N SER A 37 -11.99 -16.18 19.18
CA SER A 37 -12.22 -14.78 19.54
C SER A 37 -11.42 -13.78 18.69
N PHE A 38 -10.54 -14.30 17.82
CA PHE A 38 -9.73 -13.48 16.93
C PHE A 38 -10.38 -13.32 15.56
N LEU A 39 -10.16 -12.15 14.96
CA LEU A 39 -10.61 -11.81 13.61
C LEU A 39 -9.43 -11.23 12.80
N PHE A 40 -9.02 -11.95 11.77
CA PHE A 40 -8.07 -11.44 10.78
C PHE A 40 -8.77 -10.49 9.82
N ILE A 41 -8.25 -9.28 9.66
CA ILE A 41 -8.74 -8.32 8.67
C ILE A 41 -7.61 -7.97 7.72
N ALA A 42 -7.82 -8.12 6.42
CA ALA A 42 -6.82 -7.73 5.42
C ALA A 42 -7.41 -7.14 4.15
N LYS A 43 -6.59 -6.41 3.38
CA LYS A 43 -7.04 -5.96 2.04
C LYS A 43 -7.26 -7.15 1.12
N TYR A 44 -6.38 -8.14 1.20
CA TYR A 44 -6.43 -9.35 0.40
C TYR A 44 -6.09 -10.56 1.25
N ILE A 45 -6.90 -11.61 1.16
CA ILE A 45 -6.62 -12.95 1.69
C ILE A 45 -6.68 -13.90 0.50
N SER A 46 -5.61 -14.66 0.24
CA SER A 46 -5.61 -15.62 -0.87
C SER A 46 -6.62 -16.74 -0.63
N ALA A 47 -7.16 -17.33 -1.70
CA ALA A 47 -8.21 -18.34 -1.59
C ALA A 47 -7.75 -19.59 -0.81
N ASP A 48 -6.49 -19.99 -0.99
CA ASP A 48 -5.85 -21.09 -0.25
C ASP A 48 -5.72 -20.79 1.25
N THR A 49 -5.35 -19.55 1.60
CA THR A 49 -5.30 -19.09 2.99
C THR A 49 -6.68 -18.99 3.60
N ALA A 50 -7.66 -18.44 2.88
CA ALA A 50 -9.05 -18.36 3.33
C ALA A 50 -9.62 -19.75 3.64
N GLN A 51 -9.30 -20.74 2.80
CA GLN A 51 -9.68 -22.14 3.03
C GLN A 51 -8.98 -22.73 4.25
N THR A 52 -7.69 -22.41 4.44
CA THR A 52 -6.90 -22.87 5.59
C THR A 52 -7.45 -22.28 6.89
N LEU A 53 -7.67 -20.97 6.97
CA LEU A 53 -8.27 -20.29 8.12
C LEU A 53 -9.66 -20.85 8.44
N LYS A 54 -10.50 -21.08 7.42
CA LYS A 54 -11.82 -21.72 7.58
C LYS A 54 -11.70 -23.13 8.15
N SER A 55 -10.80 -23.96 7.62
CA SER A 55 -10.59 -25.33 8.11
C SER A 55 -10.15 -25.37 9.58
N LEU A 56 -9.39 -24.35 9.96
CA LEU A 56 -8.95 -24.11 11.33
C LEU A 56 -10.00 -23.36 12.17
N ARG A 57 -11.19 -23.06 11.65
CA ARG A 57 -12.23 -22.25 12.31
C ARG A 57 -11.70 -20.93 12.90
N ILE A 58 -10.85 -20.24 12.15
CA ILE A 58 -10.32 -18.93 12.51
C ILE A 58 -11.07 -17.87 11.71
N ASN A 59 -11.54 -16.81 12.38
CA ASN A 59 -12.34 -15.80 11.69
C ASN A 59 -11.47 -14.90 10.81
N TYR A 60 -12.00 -14.57 9.64
CA TYR A 60 -11.37 -13.63 8.73
C TYR A 60 -12.39 -12.78 7.98
N LEU A 61 -11.92 -11.63 7.51
CA LEU A 61 -12.63 -10.70 6.65
C LEU A 61 -11.63 -10.02 5.70
N ASP A 62 -11.91 -10.04 4.41
CA ASP A 62 -11.19 -9.23 3.42
C ASP A 62 -12.01 -8.01 2.95
N THR A 63 -11.35 -7.06 2.29
CA THR A 63 -12.01 -5.84 1.79
C THR A 63 -12.98 -6.08 0.63
N SER A 64 -12.96 -7.26 0.03
CA SER A 64 -13.89 -7.65 -1.04
C SER A 64 -15.14 -8.32 -0.48
N GLY A 65 -15.23 -8.46 0.84
CA GLY A 65 -16.35 -9.04 1.54
C GLY A 65 -16.25 -10.56 1.69
N ASN A 66 -15.17 -11.20 1.25
CA ASN A 66 -14.97 -12.60 1.61
C ASN A 66 -14.70 -12.69 3.10
N CYS A 67 -15.47 -13.52 3.79
CA CYS A 67 -15.35 -13.66 5.22
C CYS A 67 -15.78 -15.04 5.70
N TYR A 68 -15.23 -15.42 6.84
CA TYR A 68 -15.70 -16.50 7.67
C TYR A 68 -15.71 -15.97 9.09
N ILE A 69 -16.88 -15.84 9.71
CA ILE A 69 -17.01 -15.37 11.09
C ILE A 69 -17.97 -16.32 11.78
N GLN A 70 -17.43 -17.13 12.68
CA GLN A 70 -18.18 -18.09 13.49
C GLN A 70 -18.11 -17.67 14.95
N THR A 71 -19.28 -17.53 15.55
CA THR A 71 -19.48 -17.37 16.98
C THR A 71 -20.36 -18.51 17.48
N LYS A 72 -20.66 -18.48 18.79
CA LYS A 72 -21.66 -19.39 19.36
C LYS A 72 -23.06 -19.16 18.76
N ASP A 73 -23.38 -17.91 18.42
CA ASP A 73 -24.74 -17.50 18.09
C ASP A 73 -24.99 -17.41 16.58
N PHE A 74 -23.93 -17.24 15.78
CA PHE A 74 -24.08 -17.10 14.34
C PHE A 74 -22.84 -17.54 13.54
N LEU A 75 -23.08 -17.83 12.27
CA LEU A 75 -22.06 -18.05 11.24
C LEU A 75 -22.33 -17.14 10.05
N ILE A 76 -21.32 -16.35 9.68
CA ILE A 76 -21.29 -15.58 8.43
C ILE A 76 -20.22 -16.21 7.56
N TYR A 77 -20.60 -16.65 6.36
CA TYR A 77 -19.65 -17.17 5.38
C TYR A 77 -19.97 -16.61 3.99
N VAL A 78 -19.02 -15.86 3.46
CA VAL A 78 -19.07 -15.28 2.12
C VAL A 78 -17.77 -15.65 1.40
N SER A 79 -17.89 -16.24 0.22
CA SER A 79 -16.75 -16.68 -0.58
C SER A 79 -16.99 -16.44 -2.07
N GLY A 80 -15.91 -16.36 -2.84
CA GLY A 80 -15.98 -16.21 -4.29
C GLY A 80 -16.16 -14.77 -4.76
N GLN A 81 -16.16 -13.80 -3.85
CA GLN A 81 -16.06 -12.40 -4.23
C GLN A 81 -14.67 -12.18 -4.82
N LYS A 82 -14.64 -11.87 -6.12
CA LYS A 82 -13.39 -11.52 -6.78
C LYS A 82 -12.87 -10.30 -6.09
N VAL A 83 -11.60 -10.37 -5.69
CA VAL A 83 -10.98 -9.21 -5.10
C VAL A 83 -11.08 -8.11 -6.13
N GLN A 84 -11.83 -7.07 -5.78
CA GLN A 84 -11.68 -5.79 -6.42
C GLN A 84 -10.28 -5.38 -5.98
N ARG A 85 -9.27 -5.92 -6.68
CA ARG A 85 -8.07 -5.16 -6.93
C ARG A 85 -8.70 -3.89 -7.45
N LYS A 86 -8.75 -2.83 -6.62
CA LYS A 86 -8.71 -1.48 -7.17
C LYS A 86 -7.71 -1.68 -8.29
N GLN A 87 -8.19 -1.62 -9.54
CA GLN A 87 -7.33 -1.77 -10.70
C GLN A 87 -6.08 -1.04 -10.28
N LYS A 88 -4.91 -1.72 -10.18
CA LYS A 88 -3.69 -1.02 -9.76
C LYS A 88 -3.76 0.27 -10.53
N THR A 89 -4.03 1.40 -9.87
CA THR A 89 -4.69 2.55 -10.53
C THR A 89 -3.62 3.27 -11.28
N ASN A 90 -2.94 2.57 -12.18
CA ASN A 90 -1.54 2.71 -12.45
C ASN A 90 -0.66 3.11 -11.23
N GLN A 91 -1.07 3.04 -9.95
CA GLN A 91 -0.36 3.78 -8.88
C GLN A 91 1.05 3.24 -8.65
N ALA A 92 1.26 1.93 -8.82
CA ALA A 92 2.59 1.33 -8.80
C ALA A 92 3.45 1.62 -10.06
N LYS A 93 2.83 2.07 -11.17
CA LYS A 93 3.50 2.62 -12.36
C LYS A 93 3.65 4.15 -12.28
N ALA A 94 2.72 4.85 -11.63
CA ALA A 94 2.64 6.30 -11.45
C ALA A 94 3.62 6.81 -10.40
N PHE A 95 4.11 5.95 -9.48
CA PHE A 95 5.09 6.34 -8.47
C PHE A 95 6.37 5.49 -8.54
N GLN A 96 6.98 5.47 -9.73
CA GLN A 96 8.36 5.02 -9.88
C GLN A 96 9.31 5.92 -9.06
N GLU A 97 10.53 5.43 -8.80
CA GLU A 97 11.57 6.17 -8.05
C GLU A 97 11.77 7.61 -8.57
N SER A 98 11.59 7.83 -9.88
CA SER A 98 11.64 9.13 -10.52
C SER A 98 10.55 10.10 -10.05
N VAL A 99 9.31 9.61 -9.94
CA VAL A 99 8.17 10.41 -9.49
C VAL A 99 8.33 10.82 -8.04
N ILE A 100 8.77 9.90 -7.18
CA ILE A 100 9.01 10.18 -5.75
C ILE A 100 10.08 11.26 -5.59
N LYS A 101 11.18 11.19 -6.37
CA LYS A 101 12.24 12.22 -6.35
C LYS A 101 11.75 13.57 -6.82
N LEU A 102 11.02 13.65 -7.94
CA LEU A 102 10.52 14.92 -8.46
C LEU A 102 9.48 15.54 -7.53
N LEU A 103 8.52 14.75 -7.05
CA LEU A 103 7.51 15.24 -6.10
C LEU A 103 8.12 15.74 -4.79
N PHE A 104 9.18 15.08 -4.30
CA PHE A 104 9.90 15.58 -3.13
C PHE A 104 10.44 17.00 -3.37
N GLN A 105 11.02 17.28 -4.54
CA GLN A 105 11.49 18.62 -4.89
C GLN A 105 10.34 19.63 -4.98
N LEU A 106 9.26 19.28 -5.69
CA LEU A 106 8.09 20.17 -5.87
C LEU A 106 7.36 20.47 -4.54
N LEU A 107 7.34 19.51 -3.61
CA LEU A 107 6.74 19.67 -2.28
C LEU A 107 7.65 20.44 -1.32
N SER A 108 8.96 20.24 -1.40
CA SER A 108 9.96 20.90 -0.52
C SER A 108 10.20 22.35 -0.91
N ASP A 109 10.24 22.63 -2.21
CA ASP A 109 10.41 23.96 -2.77
C ASP A 109 9.35 24.22 -3.86
N PRO A 110 8.26 24.93 -3.53
CA PRO A 110 7.21 25.25 -4.49
C PRO A 110 7.67 26.12 -5.67
N ASP A 111 8.77 26.89 -5.55
CA ASP A 111 9.26 27.75 -6.62
C ASP A 111 9.91 26.94 -7.75
N SER A 112 10.37 25.72 -7.44
CA SER A 112 10.88 24.76 -8.43
C SER A 112 9.90 24.46 -9.56
N LEU A 113 8.58 24.65 -9.36
CA LEU A 113 7.56 24.50 -10.41
C LEU A 113 7.75 25.43 -11.61
N GLN A 114 8.44 26.56 -11.43
CA GLN A 114 8.72 27.50 -12.52
C GLN A 114 9.96 27.14 -13.32
N LEU A 115 10.77 26.19 -12.84
CA LEU A 115 11.96 25.74 -13.55
C LEU A 115 11.58 25.03 -14.86
N SER A 116 12.55 25.03 -15.77
CA SER A 116 12.46 24.26 -17.01
C SER A 116 12.50 22.75 -16.70
N TYR A 117 12.02 21.94 -17.65
CA TYR A 117 12.03 20.48 -17.47
C TYR A 117 13.46 19.92 -17.38
N ARG A 118 14.45 20.62 -17.95
CA ARG A 118 15.86 20.25 -17.86
C ARG A 118 16.42 20.50 -16.46
N GLU A 119 16.15 21.68 -15.90
CA GLU A 119 16.56 22.02 -14.53
C GLU A 119 15.91 21.09 -13.51
N LEU A 120 14.62 20.77 -13.68
CA LEU A 120 13.92 19.79 -12.84
C LEU A 120 14.53 18.39 -12.95
N ALA A 121 14.96 17.98 -14.15
CA ALA A 121 15.59 16.69 -14.38
C ALA A 121 16.93 16.58 -13.64
N GLU A 122 17.75 17.63 -13.71
CA GLU A 122 19.02 17.71 -13.00
C GLU A 122 18.80 17.76 -11.48
N LEU A 123 17.88 18.59 -11.00
CA LEU A 123 17.56 18.74 -9.57
C LEU A 123 17.05 17.45 -8.94
N ALA A 124 16.19 16.72 -9.65
CA ALA A 124 15.65 15.44 -9.18
C ALA A 124 16.53 14.23 -9.53
N ASN A 125 17.60 14.42 -10.31
CA ASN A 125 18.47 13.38 -10.85
C ASN A 125 17.68 12.25 -11.57
N ILE A 126 16.87 12.65 -12.55
CA ILE A 126 16.03 11.79 -13.39
C ILE A 126 16.13 12.19 -14.87
N SER A 127 15.59 11.37 -15.77
CA SER A 127 15.55 11.74 -17.19
C SER A 127 14.52 12.84 -17.47
N ILE A 128 14.81 13.71 -18.45
CA ILE A 128 13.90 14.77 -18.88
C ILE A 128 12.55 14.24 -19.39
N GLY A 129 12.54 13.06 -20.03
CA GLY A 129 11.31 12.37 -20.44
C GLY A 129 10.47 11.94 -19.23
N SER A 130 11.10 11.56 -18.12
CA SER A 130 10.38 11.29 -16.87
C SER A 130 9.73 12.55 -16.32
N VAL A 131 10.46 13.68 -16.29
CA VAL A 131 9.89 14.97 -15.87
C VAL A 131 8.67 15.32 -16.70
N SER A 132 8.76 15.22 -18.03
CA SER A 132 7.64 15.53 -18.92
C SER A 132 6.40 14.69 -18.58
N ASN A 133 6.56 13.37 -18.46
CA ASN A 133 5.45 12.47 -18.17
C ASN A 133 4.82 12.77 -16.80
N ILE A 134 5.64 12.99 -15.77
CA ILE A 134 5.16 13.29 -14.41
C ILE A 134 4.42 14.62 -14.37
N MET A 135 4.95 15.66 -15.02
CA MET A 135 4.30 16.97 -15.06
C MET A 135 2.95 16.89 -15.78
N THR A 136 2.86 16.17 -16.89
CA THR A 136 1.58 15.92 -17.58
C THR A 136 0.60 15.15 -16.69
N GLU A 137 1.06 14.09 -16.01
CA GLU A 137 0.20 13.30 -15.11
C GLU A 137 -0.31 14.13 -13.92
N LEU A 138 0.52 15.00 -13.34
CA LEU A 138 0.10 15.89 -12.26
C LEU A 138 -0.86 16.99 -12.73
N GLU A 139 -0.77 17.43 -13.99
CA GLU A 139 -1.75 18.33 -14.62
C GLU A 139 -3.09 17.59 -14.85
N ASP A 140 -3.05 16.37 -15.41
CA ASP A 140 -4.22 15.53 -15.68
C ASP A 140 -4.97 15.16 -14.37
N GLU A 141 -4.23 14.89 -13.29
CA GLU A 141 -4.79 14.62 -11.96
C GLU A 141 -5.16 15.90 -11.18
N HIS A 142 -5.06 17.08 -11.81
CA HIS A 142 -5.43 18.38 -11.23
C HIS A 142 -4.60 18.79 -9.99
N PHE A 143 -3.43 18.19 -9.80
CA PHE A 143 -2.45 18.61 -8.78
C PHE A 143 -1.65 19.83 -9.23
N ILE A 144 -1.42 19.99 -10.53
CA ILE A 144 -0.78 21.19 -11.09
C ILE A 144 -1.80 21.93 -11.95
N LEU A 145 -1.97 23.21 -11.66
CA LEU A 145 -2.71 24.13 -12.51
C LEU A 145 -1.74 25.01 -13.28
N ARG A 146 -1.87 25.00 -14.60
CA ARG A 146 -1.13 25.90 -15.47
C ARG A 146 -1.93 27.17 -15.72
N THR A 147 -1.40 28.30 -15.28
CA THR A 147 -1.93 29.63 -15.62
C THR A 147 -1.17 30.20 -16.83
N LYS A 148 -1.60 31.37 -17.34
CA LYS A 148 -0.92 32.05 -18.45
C LYS A 148 0.55 32.37 -18.16
N THR A 149 0.93 32.53 -16.89
CA THR A 149 2.25 33.01 -16.48
C THR A 149 3.03 32.06 -15.57
N LYS A 150 2.36 31.10 -14.91
CA LYS A 150 3.02 30.21 -13.94
C LYS A 150 2.29 28.88 -13.72
N ARG A 151 3.02 27.89 -13.21
CA ARG A 151 2.47 26.62 -12.71
C ARG A 151 2.21 26.71 -11.20
N VAL A 152 1.11 26.15 -10.71
CA VAL A 152 0.76 26.21 -9.28
C VAL A 152 0.35 24.83 -8.78
N LEU A 153 0.94 24.40 -7.66
CA LEU A 153 0.56 23.17 -6.97
C LEU A 153 -0.73 23.37 -6.17
N LYS A 154 -1.67 22.46 -6.35
CA LYS A 154 -2.92 22.35 -5.60
C LYS A 154 -2.96 21.05 -4.80
N ASN A 155 -3.87 21.00 -3.83
CA ASN A 155 -4.11 19.83 -2.98
C ASN A 155 -2.82 19.25 -2.39
N LYS A 156 -1.93 20.13 -1.89
CA LYS A 156 -0.65 19.74 -1.28
C LYS A 156 -0.80 18.65 -0.19
N PRO A 157 -1.83 18.69 0.70
CA PRO A 157 -2.00 17.64 1.71
C PRO A 157 -2.17 16.25 1.07
N ASP A 158 -3.05 16.12 0.08
CA ASP A 158 -3.33 14.86 -0.61
C ASP A 158 -2.10 14.38 -1.39
N LEU A 159 -1.38 15.31 -2.03
CA LEU A 159 -0.16 14.98 -2.77
C LEU A 159 0.97 14.51 -1.83
N LEU A 160 1.07 15.12 -0.65
CA LEU A 160 2.01 14.72 0.39
C LEU A 160 1.67 13.33 0.94
N GLU A 161 0.39 13.05 1.21
CA GLU A 161 -0.06 11.74 1.67
C GLU A 161 0.29 10.65 0.64
N ARG A 162 0.00 10.91 -0.65
CA ARG A 162 0.39 10.01 -1.74
C ARG A 162 1.91 9.81 -1.82
N TRP A 163 2.69 10.88 -1.64
CA TRP A 163 4.14 10.81 -1.62
C TRP A 163 4.67 9.96 -0.46
N ILE A 164 4.11 10.12 0.76
CA ILE A 164 4.50 9.35 1.95
C ILE A 164 4.28 7.85 1.71
N ILE A 165 3.12 7.48 1.18
CA ILE A 165 2.78 6.08 0.86
C ILE A 165 3.79 5.53 -0.16
N ALA A 166 4.02 6.26 -1.25
CA ALA A 166 4.94 5.84 -2.31
C ALA A 166 6.41 5.71 -1.83
N TYR A 167 6.88 6.64 -0.99
CA TYR A 167 8.20 6.60 -0.38
C TYR A 167 8.39 5.33 0.45
N HIS A 168 7.40 4.99 1.28
CA HIS A 168 7.45 3.80 2.13
C HIS A 168 7.45 2.49 1.33
N ASP A 169 6.66 2.43 0.27
CA ASP A 169 6.48 1.21 -0.52
C ASP A 169 7.64 0.95 -1.51
N VAL A 170 8.22 2.02 -2.08
CA VAL A 170 9.19 1.90 -3.18
C VAL A 170 10.60 2.29 -2.77
N LEU A 171 10.76 3.48 -2.17
CA LEU A 171 12.08 4.08 -1.98
C LEU A 171 12.76 3.56 -0.71
N ARG A 172 12.05 3.51 0.42
CA ARG A 172 12.57 3.04 1.71
C ARG A 172 13.17 1.62 1.65
N PRO A 173 12.53 0.59 1.05
CA PRO A 173 13.10 -0.75 0.98
C PRO A 173 14.35 -0.81 0.08
N ARG A 174 14.40 0.00 -0.98
CA ARG A 174 15.54 0.08 -1.90
C ARG A 174 16.75 0.78 -1.30
N LEU A 175 16.52 1.86 -0.54
CA LEU A 175 17.57 2.54 0.20
C LEU A 175 18.25 1.60 1.20
N LEU A 176 17.46 0.79 1.91
CA LEU A 176 18.00 -0.22 2.83
C LEU A 176 18.79 -1.32 2.09
N LYS A 177 18.33 -1.78 0.93
CA LYS A 177 19.08 -2.76 0.10
C LYS A 177 20.40 -2.20 -0.43
N LYS A 178 20.47 -0.92 -0.80
CA LYS A 178 21.70 -0.26 -1.29
C LYS A 178 22.77 -0.08 -0.22
N GLN A 179 22.44 -0.21 1.07
CA GLN A 179 23.40 -0.12 2.17
C GLN A 179 24.17 -1.43 2.43
N MET A 180 23.79 -2.54 1.81
CA MET A 180 24.54 -3.80 1.91
C MET A 180 25.80 -3.74 1.04
N ARG A 181 26.93 -3.36 1.65
CA ARG A 181 28.26 -3.57 1.05
C ARG A 181 28.60 -5.06 1.11
N PHE A 182 29.04 -5.66 0.00
CA PHE A 182 29.68 -6.96 0.03
C PHE A 182 30.90 -6.89 0.95
N SER A 183 30.93 -7.75 1.98
CA SER A 183 32.14 -7.96 2.76
C SER A 183 33.23 -8.51 1.82
N LYS A 184 34.33 -7.78 1.64
CA LYS A 184 35.50 -8.30 0.94
C LYS A 184 36.02 -9.51 1.73
N LYS A 185 35.98 -10.71 1.15
CA LYS A 185 36.74 -11.85 1.67
C LYS A 185 38.22 -11.44 1.71
N LYS A 186 38.81 -11.40 2.91
CA LYS A 186 40.27 -11.38 3.07
C LYS A 186 40.81 -12.68 2.46
N ARG A 187 41.74 -12.55 1.51
CA ARG A 187 42.67 -13.62 1.14
C ARG A 187 43.82 -13.62 2.14
#